data_AF-A0A2T6D4N0-F1
#
_entry.id   AF-A0A2T6D4N0-F1
#
_cell.length_a   1.000
_cell.length_b   1.000
_cell.length_c   1.000
_cell.angle_alpha   90.00
_cell.angle_beta   90.00
_cell.angle_gamma   90.00
#
_symmetry.space_group_name_H-M   'P 1'
#
loop_
_entity.id
_entity.type
_entity.pdbx_description
1 polymer ?
#
loop_
_entity_poly.entity_id
_entity_poly.type
_entity_poly.pdbx_seq_one_letter_code
_entity_poly.pdbx_strand_id
1 'polypeptide(L)'
;MSKRLTPRQKQHLQRRSAFSLAELLISATFLLVLIGFVAHLTGQTSEIWRSSNARIRAFQDSRAAYDSMARKLSQATLNTYNEYYDDQNRPRSQFYKGTNVQGFTPVTYSRYSDLHFVTGQAATLLASSTPPVITQTQAVFFQAPLGYSVDYRQLDSSMNACGYFLQFANADSTVPNHVKLTPSYVPRYRFRLMELMQTTEQFAVYSDPAATPTPGPNDWFTKTAVSNSRIVAENVIALVVLPMLSEREDVPTGAGKGVSIAPNYCYNSRVGFNQATDTNWPSATPPFPGDSFTHYPASGAPGTASRHHQLPPLVRVVMVVIDEASALKLQGSLTTIPPAIDFRSLALFRDASRLREDIQAVEDICNAKPGNLTNNRLRLNYRVFTSDLIIQAAKWSNK
;
A
#
# COMPACT_ATOMS: atom_id res chain seq x y z
N MET A 1 121.03 -15.80 -10.14
CA MET A 1 120.46 -15.39 -11.44
C MET A 1 119.15 -14.65 -11.17
N SER A 2 119.03 -13.45 -11.73
CA SER A 2 117.99 -12.44 -11.52
C SER A 2 116.62 -12.81 -12.11
N LYS A 3 115.52 -12.34 -11.48
CA LYS A 3 114.34 -11.68 -12.10
C LYS A 3 113.29 -11.34 -11.01
N ARG A 4 113.16 -10.08 -10.60
CA ARG A 4 112.31 -8.97 -11.12
C ARG A 4 110.79 -9.18 -10.95
N LEU A 5 110.21 -8.18 -10.26
CA LEU A 5 108.80 -7.93 -9.93
C LEU A 5 107.85 -7.87 -11.14
N THR A 6 106.57 -8.18 -10.90
CA THR A 6 105.41 -7.46 -11.47
C THR A 6 104.22 -7.45 -10.50
N PRO A 7 103.50 -6.33 -10.34
CA PRO A 7 102.30 -6.22 -9.50
C PRO A 7 101.02 -6.40 -10.34
N ARG A 8 99.95 -7.00 -9.80
CA ARG A 8 98.62 -6.84 -10.40
C ARG A 8 97.45 -6.96 -9.42
N GLN A 9 96.63 -5.91 -9.47
CA GLN A 9 95.20 -5.84 -9.20
C GLN A 9 94.72 -5.90 -7.74
N LYS A 10 94.62 -4.71 -7.13
CA LYS A 10 93.61 -4.42 -6.10
C LYS A 10 92.21 -4.55 -6.72
N GLN A 11 91.48 -5.61 -6.37
CA GLN A 11 90.04 -5.64 -6.55
C GLN A 11 89.41 -4.67 -5.54
N HIS A 12 88.71 -3.65 -6.04
CA HIS A 12 87.81 -2.84 -5.22
C HIS A 12 86.64 -3.74 -4.79
N LEU A 13 86.69 -4.20 -3.54
CA LEU A 13 85.51 -4.70 -2.84
C LEU A 13 84.49 -3.57 -2.83
N GLN A 14 83.48 -3.63 -3.70
CA GLN A 14 82.30 -2.79 -3.58
C GLN A 14 81.66 -3.10 -2.23
N ARG A 15 81.82 -2.18 -1.28
CA ARG A 15 81.03 -2.17 -0.04
C ARG A 15 79.57 -2.07 -0.46
N ARG A 16 78.84 -3.19 -0.35
CA ARG A 16 77.39 -3.15 -0.30
C ARG A 16 77.03 -2.37 0.97
N SER A 17 76.52 -1.16 0.79
CA SER A 17 75.96 -0.37 1.88
C SER A 17 74.81 -1.16 2.49
N ALA A 18 75.03 -1.70 3.69
CA ALA A 18 73.94 -2.22 4.51
C ALA A 18 73.08 -1.04 4.98
N PHE A 19 71.77 -1.21 4.93
CA PHE A 19 70.81 -0.20 5.36
C PHE A 19 71.05 0.21 6.81
N SER A 20 70.99 1.52 7.08
CA SER A 20 71.09 2.01 8.45
C SER A 20 69.83 1.65 9.24
N LEU A 21 69.98 1.45 10.55
CA LEU A 21 68.85 1.17 11.46
C LEU A 21 67.77 2.27 11.39
N ALA A 22 68.18 3.52 11.09
CA ALA A 22 67.28 4.64 10.87
C ALA A 22 66.45 4.51 9.58
N GLU A 23 67.05 4.12 8.45
CA GLU A 23 66.31 3.85 7.20
C GLU A 23 65.32 2.70 7.35
N LEU A 24 65.67 1.68 8.14
CA LEU A 24 64.81 0.53 8.41
C LEU A 24 63.60 0.93 9.27
N LEU A 25 63.82 1.79 10.28
CA LEU A 25 62.73 2.34 11.11
C LEU A 25 61.82 3.29 10.32
N ILE A 26 62.39 4.14 9.45
CA ILE A 26 61.63 5.03 8.57
C ILE A 26 60.79 4.22 7.58
N SER A 27 61.38 3.21 6.95
CA SER A 27 60.66 2.33 6.01
C SER A 27 59.52 1.57 6.71
N ALA A 28 59.75 1.10 7.93
CA ALA A 28 58.73 0.43 8.74
C ALA A 28 57.59 1.37 9.16
N THR A 29 57.90 2.63 9.49
CA THR A 29 56.86 3.63 9.83
C THR A 29 56.02 3.99 8.62
N PHE A 30 56.63 4.22 7.45
CA PHE A 30 55.89 4.44 6.21
C PHE A 30 55.02 3.25 5.83
N LEU A 31 55.51 2.01 6.00
CA LEU A 31 54.74 0.80 5.75
C LEU A 31 53.50 0.73 6.66
N LEU A 32 53.67 1.00 7.96
CA LEU A 32 52.55 0.99 8.92
C LEU A 32 51.51 2.06 8.63
N VAL A 33 51.94 3.26 8.25
CA VAL A 33 51.04 4.35 7.84
C VAL A 33 50.28 3.97 6.57
N LEU A 34 50.96 3.37 5.59
CA LEU A 34 50.35 2.93 4.34
C LEU A 34 49.30 1.83 4.59
N ILE A 35 49.64 0.83 5.40
CA ILE A 35 48.71 -0.26 5.77
C ILE A 35 47.51 0.30 6.54
N GLY A 36 47.74 1.23 7.48
CA GLY A 36 46.67 1.90 8.23
C GLY A 36 45.72 2.68 7.32
N PHE A 37 46.26 3.38 6.32
CA PHE A 37 45.46 4.13 5.35
C PHE A 37 44.63 3.19 4.44
N VAL A 38 45.23 2.10 3.94
CA VAL A 38 44.52 1.09 3.15
C VAL A 38 43.44 0.40 3.98
N ALA A 39 43.72 0.05 5.24
CA ALA A 39 42.74 -0.53 6.14
C ALA A 39 41.58 0.43 6.43
N HIS A 40 41.86 1.72 6.59
CA HIS A 40 40.84 2.76 6.79
C HIS A 40 39.94 2.91 5.56
N LEU A 41 40.52 3.02 4.37
CA LEU A 41 39.78 3.09 3.11
C LEU A 41 38.94 1.82 2.85
N THR A 42 39.47 0.65 3.21
CA THR A 42 38.75 -0.64 3.10
C THR A 42 37.57 -0.70 4.07
N GLY A 43 37.74 -0.19 5.29
CA GLY A 43 36.67 -0.09 6.29
C GLY A 43 35.54 0.82 5.82
N GLN A 44 35.86 2.03 5.36
CA GLN A 44 34.88 2.99 4.84
C GLN A 44 34.12 2.43 3.62
N THR A 45 34.82 1.80 2.69
CA THR A 45 34.19 1.18 1.51
C THR A 45 33.25 0.04 1.91
N SER A 46 33.65 -0.78 2.89
CA SER A 46 32.84 -1.89 3.40
C SER A 46 31.55 -1.41 4.09
N GLU A 47 31.61 -0.31 4.86
CA GLU A 47 30.44 0.28 5.51
C GLU A 47 29.46 0.90 4.52
N ILE A 48 29.97 1.60 3.50
CA ILE A 48 29.14 2.17 2.42
C ILE A 48 28.45 1.05 1.64
N TRP A 49 29.16 -0.04 1.34
CA TRP A 49 28.59 -1.16 0.61
C TRP A 49 27.58 -1.96 1.43
N ARG A 50 27.84 -2.17 2.73
CA ARG A 50 26.89 -2.81 3.68
C ARG A 50 25.64 -1.96 3.86
N SER A 51 25.76 -0.65 4.03
CA SER A 51 24.61 0.25 4.21
C SER A 51 23.74 0.36 2.95
N SER A 52 24.34 0.36 1.76
CA SER A 52 23.61 0.33 0.48
C SER A 52 22.83 -0.98 0.27
N ASN A 53 23.49 -2.13 0.49
CA ASN A 53 22.84 -3.45 0.36
C ASN A 53 21.75 -3.67 1.43
N ALA A 54 21.95 -3.18 2.65
CA ALA A 54 20.93 -3.23 3.70
C ALA A 54 19.69 -2.40 3.34
N ARG A 55 19.87 -1.23 2.71
CA ARG A 55 18.76 -0.35 2.29
C ARG A 55 17.91 -0.96 1.18
N ILE A 56 18.51 -1.66 0.21
CA ILE A 56 17.77 -2.32 -0.85
C ILE A 56 16.98 -3.50 -0.29
N ARG A 57 17.59 -4.33 0.56
CA ARG A 57 16.91 -5.48 1.20
C ARG A 57 15.78 -5.06 2.12
N ALA A 58 15.92 -3.92 2.81
CA ALA A 58 14.94 -3.43 3.77
C ALA A 58 13.51 -3.22 3.20
N PHE A 59 13.38 -3.04 1.87
CA PHE A 59 12.08 -2.79 1.23
C PHE A 59 11.68 -3.86 0.18
N GLN A 60 12.40 -4.98 0.09
CA GLN A 60 12.10 -6.03 -0.89
C GLN A 60 10.73 -6.66 -0.65
N ASP A 61 10.43 -7.03 0.60
CA ASP A 61 9.15 -7.65 0.97
C ASP A 61 7.98 -6.71 0.68
N SER A 62 8.12 -5.45 1.05
CA SER A 62 7.11 -4.43 0.78
C SER A 62 6.92 -4.18 -0.71
N ARG A 63 7.99 -4.24 -1.51
CA ARG A 63 7.87 -4.13 -2.97
C ARG A 63 7.13 -5.32 -3.56
N ALA A 64 7.44 -6.55 -3.12
CA ALA A 64 6.75 -7.75 -3.58
C ALA A 64 5.26 -7.72 -3.22
N ALA A 65 4.94 -7.26 -1.99
CA ALA A 65 3.57 -7.05 -1.54
C ALA A 65 2.82 -6.02 -2.41
N TYR A 66 3.47 -4.89 -2.70
CA TYR A 66 2.93 -3.84 -3.55
C TYR A 66 2.60 -4.36 -4.96
N ASP A 67 3.56 -5.05 -5.58
CA ASP A 67 3.40 -5.58 -6.94
C ASP A 67 2.32 -6.68 -6.97
N SER A 68 2.21 -7.50 -5.92
CA SER A 68 1.12 -8.48 -5.79
C SER A 68 -0.25 -7.84 -5.67
N MET A 69 -0.37 -6.81 -4.81
CA MET A 69 -1.60 -6.03 -4.65
C MET A 69 -2.00 -5.38 -5.98
N ALA A 70 -1.06 -4.70 -6.65
CA ALA A 70 -1.28 -4.05 -7.93
C ALA A 70 -1.83 -5.01 -8.99
N ARG A 71 -1.22 -6.20 -9.12
CA ARG A 71 -1.67 -7.23 -10.06
C ARG A 71 -3.08 -7.73 -9.76
N LYS A 72 -3.42 -7.98 -8.49
CA LYS A 72 -4.75 -8.45 -8.10
C LYS A 72 -5.81 -7.37 -8.28
N LEU A 73 -5.52 -6.13 -7.89
CA LEU A 73 -6.41 -5.00 -8.04
C LEU A 73 -6.72 -4.68 -9.51
N SER A 74 -5.74 -4.83 -10.42
CA SER A 74 -5.98 -4.65 -11.87
C SER A 74 -6.97 -5.63 -12.48
N GLN A 75 -7.22 -6.76 -11.81
CA GLN A 75 -8.17 -7.81 -12.20
C GLN A 75 -9.53 -7.67 -11.50
N ALA A 76 -9.76 -6.57 -10.78
CA ALA A 76 -11.07 -6.29 -10.19
C ALA A 76 -12.16 -6.35 -11.27
N THR A 77 -13.26 -7.01 -10.95
CA THR A 77 -14.35 -7.26 -11.90
C THR A 77 -15.71 -6.96 -11.30
N LEU A 78 -16.63 -6.50 -12.15
CA LEU A 78 -18.05 -6.38 -11.85
C LEU A 78 -18.82 -7.17 -12.91
N ASN A 79 -19.86 -7.87 -12.48
CA ASN A 79 -20.75 -8.60 -13.39
C ASN A 79 -21.97 -7.73 -13.67
N THR A 80 -21.84 -6.82 -14.62
CA THR A 80 -22.91 -5.86 -14.94
C THR A 80 -23.95 -6.46 -15.88
N TYR A 81 -25.22 -6.40 -15.50
CA TYR A 81 -26.38 -6.75 -16.32
C TYR A 81 -27.43 -5.62 -16.27
N ASN A 82 -28.42 -5.66 -17.15
CA ASN A 82 -29.53 -4.69 -17.11
C ASN A 82 -30.60 -5.18 -16.13
N GLU A 83 -30.94 -4.35 -15.14
CA GLU A 83 -32.03 -4.61 -14.19
C GLU A 83 -33.12 -3.54 -14.35
N TYR A 84 -34.34 -3.90 -13.93
CA TYR A 84 -35.46 -2.97 -13.82
C TYR A 84 -35.33 -2.09 -12.58
N TYR A 85 -35.64 -0.81 -12.75
CA TYR A 85 -35.71 0.19 -11.69
C TYR A 85 -37.10 0.79 -11.64
N ASP A 86 -37.56 1.13 -10.43
CA ASP A 86 -38.81 1.85 -10.20
C ASP A 86 -38.66 3.37 -10.44
N ASP A 87 -39.73 4.12 -10.20
CA ASP A 87 -39.76 5.58 -10.28
C ASP A 87 -38.87 6.28 -9.23
N GLN A 88 -38.46 5.55 -8.18
CA GLN A 88 -37.56 6.01 -7.12
C GLN A 88 -36.11 5.58 -7.35
N ASN A 89 -35.76 5.07 -8.54
CA ASN A 89 -34.43 4.57 -8.89
C ASN A 89 -33.94 3.43 -7.98
N ARG A 90 -34.85 2.60 -7.46
CA ARG A 90 -34.54 1.40 -6.70
C ARG A 90 -34.59 0.17 -7.63
N PRO A 91 -33.59 -0.72 -7.57
CA PRO A 91 -33.56 -1.91 -8.40
C PRO A 91 -34.57 -2.95 -7.91
N ARG A 92 -35.10 -3.76 -8.83
CA ARG A 92 -36.05 -4.85 -8.53
C ARG A 92 -35.55 -5.79 -7.43
N SER A 93 -34.24 -6.10 -7.42
CA SER A 93 -33.59 -6.98 -6.44
C SER A 93 -33.80 -6.55 -4.97
N GLN A 94 -34.00 -5.26 -4.69
CA GLN A 94 -34.28 -4.77 -3.32
C GLN A 94 -35.68 -5.12 -2.80
N PHE A 95 -36.63 -5.44 -3.68
CA PHE A 95 -38.02 -5.76 -3.33
C PHE A 95 -38.29 -7.26 -3.25
N TYR A 96 -37.24 -8.07 -3.41
CA TYR A 96 -37.36 -9.50 -3.37
C TYR A 96 -37.54 -9.97 -1.91
N LYS A 97 -38.71 -10.53 -1.60
CA LYS A 97 -39.02 -11.14 -0.29
C LYS A 97 -39.48 -12.58 -0.50
N GLY A 98 -38.58 -13.54 -0.32
CA GLY A 98 -38.89 -14.97 -0.48
C GLY A 98 -39.06 -15.34 -1.95
N THR A 99 -40.27 -15.70 -2.39
CA THR A 99 -40.56 -16.07 -3.80
C THR A 99 -41.31 -14.98 -4.58
N ASN A 100 -41.67 -13.87 -3.95
CA ASN A 100 -42.53 -12.85 -4.52
C ASN A 100 -41.85 -11.48 -4.55
N VAL A 101 -42.14 -10.71 -5.60
CA VAL A 101 -41.79 -9.29 -5.70
C VAL A 101 -43.04 -8.49 -5.38
N GLN A 102 -43.04 -7.74 -4.28
CA GLN A 102 -44.17 -6.90 -3.87
C GLN A 102 -43.82 -5.43 -3.89
N GLY A 103 -44.73 -4.60 -4.40
CA GLY A 103 -44.59 -3.14 -4.38
C GLY A 103 -43.55 -2.58 -5.36
N PHE A 104 -43.18 -3.34 -6.39
CA PHE A 104 -42.25 -2.90 -7.43
C PHE A 104 -42.97 -2.71 -8.77
N THR A 105 -42.84 -1.52 -9.35
CA THR A 105 -43.34 -1.20 -10.70
C THR A 105 -42.15 -0.78 -11.57
N PRO A 106 -41.82 -1.53 -12.64
CA PRO A 106 -40.67 -1.20 -13.49
C PRO A 106 -40.94 0.06 -14.32
N VAL A 107 -39.99 0.99 -14.33
CA VAL A 107 -40.03 2.26 -15.09
C VAL A 107 -38.88 2.34 -16.09
N THR A 108 -37.68 1.95 -15.70
CA THR A 108 -36.49 2.05 -16.55
C THR A 108 -35.55 0.87 -16.41
N TYR A 109 -34.69 0.67 -17.40
CA TYR A 109 -33.55 -0.24 -17.29
C TYR A 109 -32.29 0.56 -16.94
N SER A 110 -31.53 0.06 -15.97
CA SER A 110 -30.19 0.57 -15.68
C SER A 110 -29.24 -0.59 -15.36
N ARG A 111 -27.94 -0.28 -15.29
CA ARG A 111 -26.90 -1.28 -15.02
C ARG A 111 -26.96 -1.67 -13.56
N TYR A 112 -26.88 -2.96 -13.29
CA TYR A 112 -26.78 -3.53 -11.95
C TYR A 112 -25.68 -4.57 -11.90
N SER A 113 -25.05 -4.74 -10.74
CA SER A 113 -24.06 -5.78 -10.48
C SER A 113 -24.13 -6.17 -9.02
N ASP A 114 -24.24 -7.48 -8.76
CA ASP A 114 -24.12 -8.05 -7.41
C ASP A 114 -22.68 -8.04 -6.90
N LEU A 115 -21.67 -7.76 -7.73
CA LEU A 115 -20.30 -7.55 -7.25
C LEU A 115 -20.14 -6.13 -6.70
N HIS A 116 -19.09 -5.91 -5.90
CA HIS A 116 -18.87 -4.69 -5.14
C HIS A 116 -17.40 -4.28 -5.19
N PHE A 117 -17.14 -3.12 -5.78
CA PHE A 117 -15.87 -2.42 -5.65
C PHE A 117 -16.04 -1.21 -4.75
N VAL A 118 -15.25 -1.13 -3.68
CA VAL A 118 -15.31 -0.03 -2.72
C VAL A 118 -13.93 0.39 -2.26
N THR A 119 -13.71 1.70 -2.23
CA THR A 119 -12.55 2.35 -1.62
C THR A 119 -13.00 3.48 -0.71
N GLY A 120 -12.17 3.83 0.25
CA GLY A 120 -12.41 4.95 1.13
C GLY A 120 -11.55 4.86 2.37
N GLN A 121 -11.89 5.68 3.37
CA GLN A 121 -11.18 5.70 4.64
C GLN A 121 -11.32 4.33 5.32
N ALA A 122 -10.19 3.68 5.61
CA ALA A 122 -10.18 2.34 6.19
C ALA A 122 -10.95 2.30 7.52
N ALA A 123 -10.79 3.35 8.34
CA ALA A 123 -11.47 3.48 9.62
C ALA A 123 -13.01 3.58 9.49
N THR A 124 -13.51 4.09 8.36
CA THR A 124 -14.95 4.13 8.07
C THR A 124 -15.42 2.79 7.53
N LEU A 125 -14.75 2.24 6.51
CA LEU A 125 -15.15 0.99 5.87
C LEU A 125 -15.12 -0.21 6.83
N LEU A 126 -14.17 -0.23 7.76
CA LEU A 126 -13.96 -1.30 8.73
C LEU A 126 -14.55 -0.98 10.12
N ALA A 127 -15.33 0.10 10.27
CA ALA A 127 -15.88 0.53 11.56
C ALA A 127 -16.68 -0.58 12.27
N SER A 128 -17.41 -1.38 11.51
CA SER A 128 -18.25 -2.49 12.00
C SER A 128 -17.51 -3.85 12.03
N SER A 129 -16.20 -3.86 11.82
CA SER A 129 -15.44 -5.11 11.84
C SER A 129 -15.37 -5.69 13.24
N THR A 130 -15.48 -7.01 13.35
CA THR A 130 -15.41 -7.72 14.63
C THR A 130 -14.30 -8.78 14.55
N PRO A 131 -13.25 -8.70 15.39
CA PRO A 131 -12.95 -7.63 16.34
C PRO A 131 -12.59 -6.29 15.66
N PRO A 132 -12.58 -5.17 16.40
CA PRO A 132 -12.25 -3.86 15.85
C PRO A 132 -10.86 -3.81 15.23
N VAL A 133 -10.76 -3.21 14.04
CA VAL A 133 -9.49 -3.03 13.33
C VAL A 133 -8.96 -1.62 13.59
N ILE A 134 -7.82 -1.52 14.28
CA ILE A 134 -7.10 -0.25 14.41
C ILE A 134 -6.38 0.01 13.09
N THR A 135 -6.76 1.08 12.38
CA THR A 135 -6.33 1.35 11.00
C THR A 135 -6.22 2.85 10.73
N GLN A 136 -5.64 3.21 9.59
CA GLN A 136 -5.57 4.57 9.07
C GLN A 136 -5.54 4.61 7.54
N THR A 137 -5.58 5.82 6.97
CA THR A 137 -5.57 6.06 5.52
C THR A 137 -6.70 5.33 4.79
N GLN A 138 -6.42 4.69 3.66
CA GLN A 138 -7.45 4.10 2.80
C GLN A 138 -7.44 2.58 2.85
N ALA A 139 -8.57 1.99 2.47
CA ALA A 139 -8.73 0.59 2.20
C ALA A 139 -9.45 0.39 0.86
N VAL A 140 -9.27 -0.78 0.26
CA VAL A 140 -9.94 -1.19 -0.97
C VAL A 140 -10.43 -2.62 -0.84
N PHE A 141 -11.66 -2.87 -1.28
CA PHE A 141 -12.30 -4.19 -1.29
C PHE A 141 -12.97 -4.42 -2.64
N PHE A 142 -12.76 -5.59 -3.23
CA PHE A 142 -13.21 -5.92 -4.57
C PHE A 142 -13.29 -7.44 -4.78
N GLN A 143 -13.85 -7.86 -5.92
CA GLN A 143 -13.82 -9.25 -6.35
C GLN A 143 -13.00 -9.39 -7.62
N ALA A 144 -12.30 -10.51 -7.75
CA ALA A 144 -11.45 -10.82 -8.90
C ALA A 144 -11.40 -12.35 -9.14
N PRO A 145 -11.26 -12.81 -10.38
CA PRO A 145 -11.15 -14.23 -10.72
C PRO A 145 -9.72 -14.74 -10.43
N LEU A 146 -9.39 -14.93 -9.15
CA LEU A 146 -8.04 -15.27 -8.71
C LEU A 146 -7.79 -16.79 -8.57
N GLY A 147 -8.85 -17.61 -8.66
CA GLY A 147 -8.74 -19.06 -8.55
C GLY A 147 -8.30 -19.56 -7.17
N TYR A 148 -8.47 -18.75 -6.12
CA TYR A 148 -8.04 -19.11 -4.78
C TYR A 148 -9.08 -20.02 -4.11
N SER A 149 -8.75 -21.30 -4.03
CA SER A 149 -9.58 -22.35 -3.45
C SER A 149 -8.73 -23.30 -2.63
N VAL A 150 -9.28 -23.80 -1.52
CA VAL A 150 -8.60 -24.79 -0.67
C VAL A 150 -8.96 -26.20 -1.13
N ASP A 151 -10.21 -26.42 -1.51
CA ASP A 151 -10.76 -27.74 -1.81
C ASP A 151 -10.73 -28.08 -3.31
N TYR A 152 -10.75 -27.07 -4.18
CA TYR A 152 -10.93 -27.20 -5.63
C TYR A 152 -9.78 -26.55 -6.41
N ARG A 153 -8.62 -27.21 -6.40
CA ARG A 153 -7.37 -26.73 -7.06
C ARG A 153 -7.42 -26.55 -8.57
N GLN A 154 -8.48 -26.98 -9.25
CA GLN A 154 -8.64 -26.87 -10.71
C GLN A 154 -9.53 -25.69 -11.13
N LEU A 155 -10.03 -24.92 -10.17
CA LEU A 155 -10.85 -23.73 -10.45
C LEU A 155 -9.97 -22.50 -10.61
N ASP A 156 -9.08 -22.49 -11.60
CA ASP A 156 -8.05 -21.46 -11.77
C ASP A 156 -8.60 -20.04 -12.05
N SER A 157 -9.86 -19.94 -12.47
CA SER A 157 -10.54 -18.67 -12.75
C SER A 157 -11.77 -18.42 -11.86
N SER A 158 -11.88 -19.11 -10.72
CA SER A 158 -13.00 -18.87 -9.81
C SER A 158 -12.91 -17.50 -9.15
N MET A 159 -14.09 -16.96 -8.83
CA MET A 159 -14.20 -15.66 -8.19
C MET A 159 -13.74 -15.74 -6.73
N ASN A 160 -13.02 -14.70 -6.31
CA ASN A 160 -12.60 -14.50 -4.94
C ASN A 160 -12.91 -13.06 -4.51
N ALA A 161 -13.10 -12.90 -3.21
CA ALA A 161 -13.20 -11.59 -2.58
C ALA A 161 -11.81 -11.23 -2.03
N CYS A 162 -11.32 -10.06 -2.40
CA CYS A 162 -10.01 -9.56 -2.02
C CYS A 162 -10.15 -8.18 -1.38
N GLY A 163 -9.25 -7.85 -0.47
CA GLY A 163 -9.15 -6.49 0.05
C GLY A 163 -7.78 -6.18 0.62
N TYR A 164 -7.45 -4.90 0.66
CA TYR A 164 -6.20 -4.39 1.21
C TYR A 164 -6.49 -3.23 2.16
N PHE A 165 -5.91 -3.28 3.34
CA PHE A 165 -6.02 -2.25 4.37
C PHE A 165 -4.81 -2.30 5.30
N LEU A 166 -4.59 -1.22 6.05
CA LEU A 166 -3.57 -1.22 7.10
C LEU A 166 -4.16 -1.70 8.42
N GLN A 167 -3.39 -2.44 9.20
CA GLN A 167 -3.73 -2.76 10.59
C GLN A 167 -2.57 -2.45 11.52
N PHE A 168 -2.86 -1.72 12.58
CA PHE A 168 -1.95 -1.53 13.71
C PHE A 168 -2.25 -2.59 14.78
N ALA A 169 -1.31 -3.49 15.01
CA ALA A 169 -1.45 -4.52 16.03
C ALA A 169 -0.07 -5.03 16.47
N ASN A 170 -0.03 -5.80 17.56
CA ASN A 170 1.03 -6.77 17.81
C ASN A 170 0.77 -8.01 16.94
N ALA A 171 1.75 -8.47 16.16
CA ALA A 171 1.60 -9.66 15.31
C ALA A 171 1.63 -10.98 16.10
N ASP A 172 1.18 -10.96 17.34
CA ASP A 172 1.30 -12.08 18.27
C ASP A 172 0.57 -13.33 17.77
N SER A 173 -0.51 -13.19 17.00
CA SER A 173 -1.21 -14.33 16.38
C SER A 173 -0.34 -15.12 15.38
N THR A 174 0.63 -14.47 14.76
CA THR A 174 1.51 -15.07 13.74
C THR A 174 2.82 -15.61 14.29
N VAL A 175 3.18 -15.21 15.51
CA VAL A 175 4.38 -15.71 16.19
C VAL A 175 4.07 -17.09 16.79
N PRO A 176 4.95 -18.10 16.67
CA PRO A 176 4.75 -19.38 17.35
C PRO A 176 4.71 -19.21 18.87
N ASN A 177 3.87 -20.00 19.56
CA ASN A 177 3.69 -19.87 21.01
C ASN A 177 4.99 -20.05 21.82
N HIS A 178 5.88 -20.95 21.40
CA HIS A 178 7.16 -21.16 22.10
C HIS A 178 8.07 -19.92 22.08
N VAL A 179 8.01 -19.10 21.02
CA VAL A 179 8.76 -17.84 20.95
C VAL A 179 8.15 -16.82 21.91
N LYS A 180 6.81 -16.72 21.97
CA LYS A 180 6.10 -15.78 22.86
C LYS A 180 6.36 -16.04 24.34
N LEU A 181 6.52 -17.30 24.71
CA LEU A 181 6.78 -17.72 26.10
C LEU A 181 8.24 -17.48 26.54
N THR A 182 9.11 -17.07 25.62
CA THR A 182 10.51 -16.74 25.97
C THR A 182 10.55 -15.41 26.73
N PRO A 183 11.26 -15.30 27.88
CA PRO A 183 11.30 -14.07 28.68
C PRO A 183 11.79 -12.82 27.94
N SER A 184 12.54 -13.00 26.86
CA SER A 184 13.06 -11.92 26.01
C SER A 184 12.11 -11.48 24.89
N TYR A 185 10.93 -12.10 24.77
CA TYR A 185 9.96 -11.73 23.75
C TYR A 185 9.34 -10.37 24.04
N VAL A 186 9.44 -9.46 23.07
CA VAL A 186 8.80 -8.14 23.12
C VAL A 186 7.85 -8.02 21.93
N PRO A 187 6.53 -7.83 22.17
CA PRO A 187 5.56 -7.62 21.09
C PRO A 187 5.91 -6.42 20.21
N ARG A 188 5.75 -6.58 18.89
CA ARG A 188 6.05 -5.55 17.88
C ARG A 188 4.78 -4.88 17.38
N TYR A 189 4.53 -3.66 17.87
CA TYR A 189 3.39 -2.83 17.51
C TYR A 189 3.74 -1.92 16.32
N ARG A 190 3.04 -2.12 15.20
CA ARG A 190 3.26 -1.37 13.96
C ARG A 190 2.10 -1.54 12.99
N PHE A 191 2.05 -0.66 12.01
CA PHE A 191 1.20 -0.84 10.86
C PHE A 191 1.73 -1.92 9.92
N ARG A 192 0.83 -2.75 9.45
CA ARG A 192 1.07 -3.82 8.48
C ARG A 192 0.04 -3.72 7.37
N LEU A 193 0.48 -4.03 6.15
CA LEU A 193 -0.44 -4.23 5.04
C LEU A 193 -1.08 -5.60 5.19
N MET A 194 -2.40 -5.59 5.35
CA MET A 194 -3.23 -6.78 5.43
C MET A 194 -3.86 -7.05 4.07
N GLU A 195 -3.88 -8.32 3.69
CA GLU A 195 -4.64 -8.82 2.55
C GLU A 195 -5.78 -9.69 3.07
N LEU A 196 -7.00 -9.23 2.88
CA LEU A 196 -8.20 -10.05 2.99
C LEU A 196 -8.29 -10.92 1.73
N MET A 197 -8.42 -12.24 1.92
CA MET A 197 -8.68 -13.16 0.83
C MET A 197 -9.75 -14.17 1.24
N GLN A 198 -10.87 -14.16 0.56
CA GLN A 198 -11.89 -15.18 0.70
C GLN A 198 -11.72 -16.24 -0.38
N THR A 199 -11.74 -17.49 0.05
CA THR A 199 -11.73 -18.62 -0.87
C THR A 199 -13.05 -18.69 -1.64
N THR A 200 -13.06 -19.40 -2.76
CA THR A 200 -14.26 -19.56 -3.58
C THR A 200 -15.41 -20.23 -2.82
N GLU A 201 -15.10 -21.12 -1.88
CA GLU A 201 -16.09 -21.84 -1.07
C GLU A 201 -16.72 -20.95 0.03
N GLN A 202 -16.03 -19.88 0.43
CA GLN A 202 -16.45 -18.97 1.50
C GLN A 202 -16.73 -17.56 0.96
N PHE A 203 -17.26 -17.47 -0.26
CA PHE A 203 -17.47 -16.22 -0.96
C PHE A 203 -18.69 -15.46 -0.41
N ALA A 204 -18.43 -14.52 0.51
CA ALA A 204 -19.47 -13.90 1.32
C ALA A 204 -20.24 -12.75 0.62
N VAL A 205 -19.86 -12.34 -0.60
CA VAL A 205 -20.53 -11.21 -1.29
C VAL A 205 -22.02 -11.48 -1.56
N TYR A 206 -22.40 -12.76 -1.65
CA TYR A 206 -23.76 -13.24 -1.86
C TYR A 206 -24.44 -13.74 -0.58
N SER A 207 -23.81 -13.58 0.59
CA SER A 207 -24.41 -14.05 1.84
C SER A 207 -25.74 -13.36 2.08
N ASP A 208 -26.78 -14.14 2.38
CA ASP A 208 -28.14 -13.62 2.57
C ASP A 208 -28.17 -12.59 3.72
N PRO A 209 -28.53 -11.32 3.45
CA PRO A 209 -28.70 -10.31 4.50
C PRO A 209 -29.76 -10.70 5.55
N ALA A 210 -30.73 -11.56 5.22
CA ALA A 210 -31.74 -12.05 6.16
C ALA A 210 -31.18 -13.01 7.23
N ALA A 211 -29.99 -13.59 7.03
CA ALA A 211 -29.31 -14.40 8.04
C ALA A 211 -28.63 -13.55 9.14
N THR A 212 -28.73 -12.22 9.05
CA THR A 212 -28.01 -11.30 9.92
C THR A 212 -29.00 -10.35 10.59
N PRO A 213 -28.95 -10.16 11.94
CA PRO A 213 -29.93 -9.33 12.65
C PRO A 213 -29.96 -7.87 12.19
N THR A 214 -28.84 -7.38 11.66
CA THR A 214 -28.68 -6.03 11.09
C THR A 214 -27.76 -6.13 9.86
N PRO A 215 -28.28 -6.43 8.67
CA PRO A 215 -27.46 -6.59 7.48
C PRO A 215 -26.81 -5.27 7.08
N GLY A 216 -25.48 -5.27 7.03
CA GLY A 216 -24.68 -4.16 6.53
C GLY A 216 -24.24 -4.36 5.07
N PRO A 217 -24.15 -3.29 4.26
CA PRO A 217 -23.69 -3.35 2.86
C PRO A 217 -22.25 -3.89 2.71
N ASN A 218 -21.47 -3.89 3.80
CA ASN A 218 -20.07 -4.33 3.84
C ASN A 218 -19.85 -5.62 4.64
N ASP A 219 -20.92 -6.28 5.09
CA ASP A 219 -20.82 -7.48 5.93
C ASP A 219 -19.97 -8.57 5.30
N TRP A 220 -19.98 -8.64 3.97
CA TRP A 220 -19.18 -9.59 3.21
C TRP A 220 -17.69 -9.46 3.51
N PHE A 221 -17.16 -8.27 3.85
CA PHE A 221 -15.76 -8.13 4.24
C PHE A 221 -15.56 -7.80 5.71
N THR A 222 -16.38 -6.97 6.35
CA THR A 222 -16.17 -6.53 7.75
C THR A 222 -16.21 -7.68 8.75
N LYS A 223 -17.02 -8.72 8.50
CA LYS A 223 -17.10 -9.92 9.36
C LYS A 223 -15.89 -10.82 9.24
N THR A 224 -15.22 -10.80 8.09
CA THR A 224 -14.07 -11.67 7.80
C THR A 224 -12.74 -10.91 7.78
N ALA A 225 -12.76 -9.58 7.91
CA ALA A 225 -11.60 -8.71 7.75
C ALA A 225 -10.46 -9.10 8.70
N VAL A 226 -10.76 -9.62 9.89
CA VAL A 226 -9.72 -10.06 10.83
C VAL A 226 -9.40 -11.55 10.68
N SER A 227 -10.40 -12.39 10.46
CA SER A 227 -10.24 -13.85 10.42
C SER A 227 -9.59 -14.36 9.14
N ASN A 228 -9.88 -13.71 8.00
CA ASN A 228 -9.48 -14.16 6.67
C ASN A 228 -8.42 -13.24 6.05
N SER A 229 -7.77 -12.41 6.88
CA SER A 229 -6.67 -11.56 6.44
C SER A 229 -5.32 -12.08 6.88
N ARG A 230 -4.33 -11.89 6.01
CA ARG A 230 -2.93 -12.19 6.31
C ARG A 230 -2.04 -10.96 6.15
N ILE A 231 -0.93 -10.97 6.86
CA ILE A 231 0.11 -9.94 6.73
C ILE A 231 0.85 -10.17 5.40
N VAL A 232 0.91 -9.15 4.54
CA VAL A 232 1.68 -9.20 3.28
C VAL A 232 2.96 -8.37 3.36
N ALA A 233 2.94 -7.27 4.11
CA ALA A 233 4.13 -6.47 4.38
C ALA A 233 4.07 -5.84 5.76
N GLU A 234 5.22 -5.74 6.41
CA GLU A 234 5.39 -4.99 7.65
C GLU A 234 5.84 -3.55 7.38
N ASN A 235 5.69 -2.69 8.40
CA ASN A 235 6.17 -1.30 8.41
C ASN A 235 5.59 -0.39 7.31
N VAL A 236 4.38 -0.69 6.85
CA VAL A 236 3.64 0.12 5.89
C VAL A 236 2.83 1.16 6.65
N ILE A 237 3.23 2.44 6.59
CA ILE A 237 2.63 3.51 7.41
C ILE A 237 1.47 4.21 6.71
N ALA A 238 1.38 4.18 5.38
CA ALA A 238 0.25 4.72 4.63
C ALA A 238 -0.06 3.86 3.40
N LEU A 239 -1.36 3.66 3.15
CA LEU A 239 -1.89 3.10 1.92
C LEU A 239 -2.97 4.06 1.41
N VAL A 240 -2.72 4.65 0.23
CA VAL A 240 -3.65 5.57 -0.42
C VAL A 240 -4.12 4.95 -1.72
N VAL A 241 -5.44 4.90 -1.88
CA VAL A 241 -6.10 4.36 -3.07
C VAL A 241 -6.99 5.46 -3.63
N LEU A 242 -6.68 5.92 -4.84
CA LEU A 242 -7.40 6.97 -5.53
C LEU A 242 -7.96 6.42 -6.85
N PRO A 243 -9.27 6.13 -6.90
CA PRO A 243 -9.98 5.89 -8.15
C PRO A 243 -10.01 7.14 -9.03
N MET A 244 -9.70 6.98 -10.31
CA MET A 244 -9.58 8.08 -11.27
C MET A 244 -10.26 7.72 -12.59
N LEU A 245 -10.75 8.76 -13.27
CA LEU A 245 -11.09 8.69 -14.68
C LEU A 245 -9.83 8.73 -15.55
N SER A 246 -10.00 8.41 -16.84
CA SER A 246 -8.97 8.75 -17.81
C SER A 246 -8.78 10.28 -17.86
N GLU A 247 -7.55 10.75 -18.06
CA GLU A 247 -7.25 12.19 -18.11
C GLU A 247 -8.14 12.96 -19.10
N ARG A 248 -8.53 12.29 -20.19
CA ARG A 248 -9.40 12.84 -21.22
C ARG A 248 -10.83 13.07 -20.73
N GLU A 249 -11.37 12.18 -19.89
CA GLU A 249 -12.77 12.20 -19.44
C GLU A 249 -12.99 13.00 -18.15
N ASP A 250 -11.93 13.19 -17.36
CA ASP A 250 -11.98 13.89 -16.07
C ASP A 250 -12.26 15.40 -16.25
N VAL A 251 -11.44 16.14 -17.01
CA VAL A 251 -11.66 17.56 -17.44
C VAL A 251 -10.76 17.90 -18.65
N PRO A 252 -11.23 18.57 -19.72
CA PRO A 252 -10.51 18.73 -20.99
C PRO A 252 -9.45 19.84 -20.93
N THR A 253 -9.47 20.69 -19.90
CA THR A 253 -8.44 21.70 -19.60
C THR A 253 -7.37 21.20 -18.61
N GLY A 254 -7.38 19.90 -18.24
CA GLY A 254 -6.41 19.32 -17.30
C GLY A 254 -6.60 19.72 -15.84
N ALA A 255 -7.69 20.42 -15.51
CA ALA A 255 -7.95 20.95 -14.17
C ALA A 255 -8.73 20.01 -13.24
N GLY A 256 -9.11 18.80 -13.69
CA GLY A 256 -9.82 17.82 -12.87
C GLY A 256 -8.99 17.20 -11.75
N LYS A 257 -7.67 17.45 -11.74
CA LYS A 257 -6.69 16.85 -10.82
C LYS A 257 -6.78 15.32 -10.69
N GLY A 258 -7.55 14.63 -11.52
CA GLY A 258 -7.80 13.20 -11.44
C GLY A 258 -8.70 12.80 -10.27
N VAL A 259 -9.60 13.68 -9.81
CA VAL A 259 -10.35 13.46 -8.56
C VAL A 259 -11.88 13.47 -8.71
N SER A 260 -12.44 13.59 -9.92
CA SER A 260 -13.89 13.82 -10.10
C SER A 260 -14.76 12.69 -9.53
N ILE A 261 -14.30 11.44 -9.59
CA ILE A 261 -15.08 10.27 -9.14
C ILE A 261 -14.84 9.90 -7.67
N ALA A 262 -13.77 10.42 -7.07
CA ALA A 262 -13.33 10.12 -5.71
C ALA A 262 -12.58 11.32 -5.07
N PRO A 263 -13.21 12.50 -4.95
CA PRO A 263 -12.58 13.73 -4.43
C PRO A 263 -12.05 13.61 -3.01
N ASN A 264 -12.52 12.61 -2.27
CA ASN A 264 -12.15 12.29 -0.89
C ASN A 264 -11.60 10.86 -0.75
N TYR A 265 -11.10 10.28 -1.86
CA TYR A 265 -10.66 8.88 -1.96
C TYR A 265 -11.77 7.83 -1.81
N CYS A 266 -13.03 8.26 -1.62
CA CYS A 266 -14.17 7.38 -1.43
C CYS A 266 -14.87 7.08 -2.76
N TYR A 267 -14.98 5.79 -3.08
CA TYR A 267 -15.68 5.29 -4.25
C TYR A 267 -16.48 4.05 -3.86
N ASN A 268 -17.73 3.97 -4.30
CA ASN A 268 -18.58 2.79 -4.11
C ASN A 268 -19.31 2.50 -5.42
N SER A 269 -19.06 1.32 -6.00
CA SER A 269 -19.76 0.88 -7.22
C SER A 269 -21.24 0.58 -6.99
N ARG A 270 -21.69 0.38 -5.74
CA ARG A 270 -23.10 0.13 -5.38
C ARG A 270 -23.83 1.37 -4.86
N VAL A 271 -23.30 2.58 -5.10
CA VAL A 271 -24.05 3.83 -4.86
C VAL A 271 -25.38 3.75 -5.61
N GLY A 272 -26.50 4.22 -5.05
CA GLY A 272 -27.79 4.14 -5.73
C GLY A 272 -27.85 5.00 -7.00
N PHE A 273 -28.65 4.57 -7.98
CA PHE A 273 -28.77 5.26 -9.27
C PHE A 273 -29.28 6.69 -9.09
N ASN A 274 -28.55 7.68 -9.64
CA ASN A 274 -28.84 9.11 -9.53
C ASN A 274 -28.94 9.63 -8.09
N GLN A 275 -28.37 8.93 -7.10
CA GLN A 275 -28.37 9.39 -5.72
C GLN A 275 -27.37 10.53 -5.53
N ALA A 276 -27.79 11.59 -4.81
CA ALA A 276 -26.93 12.73 -4.51
C ALA A 276 -25.84 12.39 -3.47
N THR A 277 -26.05 11.35 -2.66
CA THR A 277 -25.11 10.81 -1.68
C THR A 277 -25.27 9.30 -1.58
N ASP A 278 -24.29 8.60 -1.01
CA ASP A 278 -24.43 7.18 -0.74
C ASP A 278 -25.22 6.94 0.55
N THR A 279 -26.50 6.58 0.40
CA THR A 279 -27.41 6.31 1.53
C THR A 279 -27.05 5.05 2.32
N ASN A 280 -26.19 4.19 1.79
CA ASN A 280 -25.63 3.06 2.52
C ASN A 280 -24.58 3.52 3.55
N TRP A 281 -24.11 4.77 3.45
CA TRP A 281 -22.99 5.33 4.22
C TRP A 281 -23.23 6.77 4.70
N PRO A 282 -24.36 7.07 5.38
CA PRO A 282 -24.68 8.44 5.77
C PRO A 282 -23.69 9.03 6.79
N SER A 283 -22.97 8.16 7.52
CA SER A 283 -21.99 8.56 8.55
C SER A 283 -20.53 8.42 8.09
N ALA A 284 -20.28 8.24 6.80
CA ALA A 284 -18.91 8.22 6.29
C ALA A 284 -18.24 9.59 6.45
N THR A 285 -16.97 9.58 6.86
CA THR A 285 -16.20 10.81 7.07
C THR A 285 -14.83 10.71 6.40
N PRO A 286 -14.57 11.43 5.30
CA PRO A 286 -15.50 12.34 4.62
C PRO A 286 -16.67 11.60 3.92
N PRO A 287 -17.83 12.25 3.68
CA PRO A 287 -19.01 11.61 3.08
C PRO A 287 -18.73 11.12 1.67
N PHE A 288 -19.25 9.94 1.28
CA PHE A 288 -19.15 9.48 -0.11
C PHE A 288 -19.79 10.52 -1.06
N PRO A 289 -19.21 10.76 -2.25
CA PRO A 289 -19.80 11.69 -3.21
C PRO A 289 -21.17 11.19 -3.71
N GLY A 290 -21.85 11.96 -4.57
CA GLY A 290 -23.05 11.47 -5.29
C GLY A 290 -22.71 10.54 -6.46
N ASP A 291 -23.69 9.79 -6.96
CA ASP A 291 -23.53 8.95 -8.15
C ASP A 291 -23.22 9.77 -9.40
N SER A 292 -23.97 10.86 -9.60
CA SER A 292 -23.85 11.71 -10.77
C SER A 292 -22.71 12.73 -10.63
N PHE A 293 -21.89 12.86 -11.67
CA PHE A 293 -20.82 13.85 -11.77
C PHE A 293 -20.69 14.37 -13.21
N THR A 294 -20.05 15.52 -13.34
CA THR A 294 -19.72 16.09 -14.65
C THR A 294 -18.55 15.33 -15.25
N HIS A 295 -18.69 14.87 -16.50
CA HIS A 295 -17.60 14.32 -17.30
C HIS A 295 -17.46 15.13 -18.58
N TYR A 296 -16.30 15.00 -19.22
CA TYR A 296 -15.98 15.77 -20.41
C TYR A 296 -15.59 14.86 -21.56
N PRO A 297 -16.57 14.35 -22.30
CA PRO A 297 -16.32 13.44 -23.41
C PRO A 297 -15.57 14.17 -24.55
N ALA A 298 -14.96 13.36 -25.41
CA ALA A 298 -14.23 13.82 -26.60
C ALA A 298 -15.02 14.75 -27.55
N SER A 299 -16.35 14.73 -27.46
CA SER A 299 -17.27 15.56 -28.24
C SER A 299 -17.28 17.04 -27.84
N GLY A 300 -16.61 17.41 -26.73
CA GLY A 300 -16.33 18.80 -26.36
C GLY A 300 -17.37 19.49 -25.47
N ALA A 301 -18.58 18.95 -25.34
CA ALA A 301 -19.59 19.45 -24.40
C ALA A 301 -19.56 18.64 -23.08
N PRO A 302 -19.60 19.28 -21.89
CA PRO A 302 -19.71 18.56 -20.63
C PRO A 302 -21.01 17.76 -20.60
N GLY A 303 -20.92 16.51 -20.17
CA GLY A 303 -22.08 15.64 -19.96
C GLY A 303 -22.16 15.17 -18.51
N THR A 304 -23.26 14.50 -18.18
CA THR A 304 -23.42 13.83 -16.89
C THR A 304 -23.06 12.36 -17.01
N ALA A 305 -22.17 11.88 -16.14
CA ALA A 305 -21.85 10.47 -15.99
C ALA A 305 -22.24 9.99 -14.59
N SER A 306 -22.34 8.68 -14.44
CA SER A 306 -22.79 7.99 -13.23
C SER A 306 -21.82 6.85 -12.98
N ARG A 307 -21.45 6.62 -11.72
CA ARG A 307 -20.55 5.53 -11.28
C ARG A 307 -21.31 4.30 -10.78
N HIS A 308 -22.63 4.37 -10.82
CA HIS A 308 -23.55 3.30 -10.48
C HIS A 308 -23.19 2.00 -11.23
N HIS A 309 -22.86 0.97 -10.47
CA HIS A 309 -22.37 -0.34 -10.90
C HIS A 309 -21.27 -0.26 -11.96
N GLN A 310 -20.31 0.65 -11.77
CA GLN A 310 -19.10 0.76 -12.57
C GLN A 310 -17.84 0.55 -11.74
N LEU A 311 -16.81 0.05 -12.41
CA LEU A 311 -15.44 0.04 -11.89
C LEU A 311 -14.75 1.32 -12.32
N PRO A 312 -13.88 1.92 -11.50
CA PRO A 312 -13.06 3.03 -11.96
C PRO A 312 -12.09 2.55 -13.08
N PRO A 313 -11.87 3.32 -14.16
CA PRO A 313 -10.95 2.94 -15.23
C PRO A 313 -9.50 2.84 -14.75
N LEU A 314 -9.10 3.79 -13.90
CA LEU A 314 -7.77 3.90 -13.34
C LEU A 314 -7.86 3.92 -11.82
N VAL A 315 -6.87 3.31 -11.16
CA VAL A 315 -6.67 3.45 -9.72
C VAL A 315 -5.22 3.76 -9.44
N ARG A 316 -4.97 4.95 -8.92
CA ARG A 316 -3.66 5.34 -8.40
C ARG A 316 -3.49 4.77 -7.00
N VAL A 317 -2.40 4.04 -6.79
CA VAL A 317 -2.08 3.47 -5.48
C VAL A 317 -0.75 4.01 -5.00
N VAL A 318 -0.75 4.62 -3.82
CA VAL A 318 0.46 5.10 -3.13
C VAL A 318 0.64 4.30 -1.85
N MET A 319 1.83 3.76 -1.64
CA MET A 319 2.19 3.05 -0.41
C MET A 319 3.48 3.63 0.18
N VAL A 320 3.43 4.04 1.44
CA VAL A 320 4.59 4.58 2.16
C VAL A 320 5.05 3.57 3.20
N VAL A 321 6.33 3.26 3.18
CA VAL A 321 6.95 2.21 4.00
C VAL A 321 8.18 2.75 4.70
N ILE A 322 8.43 2.33 5.93
CA ILE A 322 9.66 2.60 6.68
C ILE A 322 10.48 1.32 6.89
N ASP A 323 11.78 1.45 7.08
CA ASP A 323 12.63 0.29 7.40
C ASP A 323 12.44 -0.18 8.86
N GLU A 324 12.90 -1.41 9.15
CA GLU A 324 12.77 -2.02 10.48
C GLU A 324 13.45 -1.19 11.58
N ALA A 325 14.61 -0.60 11.28
CA ALA A 325 15.33 0.24 12.24
C ALA A 325 14.54 1.51 12.60
N SER A 326 13.87 2.12 11.64
CA SER A 326 13.00 3.28 11.87
C SER A 326 11.73 2.89 12.62
N ALA A 327 11.14 1.74 12.29
CA ALA A 327 9.98 1.21 13.02
C ALA A 327 10.30 0.94 14.49
N LEU A 328 11.46 0.36 14.80
CA LEU A 328 11.90 0.12 16.18
C LEU A 328 12.12 1.43 16.96
N LYS A 329 12.76 2.43 16.34
CA LYS A 329 12.94 3.76 16.93
C LYS A 329 11.61 4.45 17.23
N LEU A 330 10.66 4.30 16.32
CA LEU A 330 9.35 4.93 16.39
C LEU A 330 8.41 4.23 17.39
N GLN A 331 8.45 2.90 17.46
CA GLN A 331 7.69 2.13 18.43
C GLN A 331 8.16 2.45 19.85
N GLY A 332 9.48 2.34 20.12
CA GLY A 332 10.00 2.46 21.48
C GLY A 332 9.26 1.50 22.43
N SER A 333 8.64 2.03 23.49
CA SER A 333 7.79 1.30 24.44
C SER A 333 6.29 1.46 24.18
N LEU A 334 5.89 2.11 23.08
CA LEU A 334 4.49 2.38 22.76
C LEU A 334 3.77 1.11 22.29
N THR A 335 2.54 0.95 22.78
CA THR A 335 1.59 -0.09 22.33
C THR A 335 0.44 0.49 21.51
N THR A 336 0.41 1.82 21.36
CA THR A 336 -0.55 2.59 20.57
C THR A 336 0.14 3.18 19.33
N ILE A 337 -0.64 3.73 18.40
CA ILE A 337 -0.11 4.38 17.20
C ILE A 337 0.82 5.52 17.62
N PRO A 338 2.10 5.53 17.19
CA PRO A 338 3.01 6.61 17.53
C PRO A 338 2.52 7.94 16.92
N PRO A 339 2.51 9.05 17.69
CA PRO A 339 2.00 10.33 17.21
C PRO A 339 2.66 10.82 15.91
N ALA A 340 3.94 10.46 15.70
CA ALA A 340 4.67 10.80 14.50
C ALA A 340 4.05 10.25 13.21
N ILE A 341 3.31 9.14 13.27
CA ILE A 341 2.68 8.50 12.09
C ILE A 341 1.17 8.28 12.24
N ASP A 342 0.53 9.00 13.17
CA ASP A 342 -0.93 8.99 13.30
C ASP A 342 -1.55 9.94 12.28
N PHE A 343 -1.59 9.51 11.03
CA PHE A 343 -2.09 10.32 9.92
C PHE A 343 -3.60 10.57 10.02
N ARG A 344 -4.30 9.74 10.78
CA ARG A 344 -5.72 9.92 11.07
C ARG A 344 -5.95 11.19 11.88
N SER A 345 -5.20 11.42 12.96
CA SER A 345 -5.35 12.62 13.80
C SER A 345 -4.86 13.90 13.11
N LEU A 346 -3.93 13.77 12.15
CA LEU A 346 -3.47 14.88 11.31
C LEU A 346 -4.43 15.25 10.16
N ALA A 347 -5.51 14.47 9.97
CA ALA A 347 -6.44 14.62 8.85
C ALA A 347 -5.75 14.60 7.46
N LEU A 348 -4.65 13.87 7.31
CA LEU A 348 -4.02 13.63 6.02
C LEU A 348 -4.85 12.65 5.18
N PHE A 349 -4.72 12.75 3.86
CA PHE A 349 -5.39 11.88 2.88
C PHE A 349 -6.92 11.93 3.01
N ARG A 350 -7.47 13.13 3.20
CA ARG A 350 -8.93 13.39 3.24
C ARG A 350 -9.45 14.05 1.97
N ASP A 351 -8.58 14.79 1.30
CA ASP A 351 -8.86 15.50 0.05
C ASP A 351 -7.89 14.98 -1.02
N ALA A 352 -8.43 14.37 -2.06
CA ALA A 352 -7.65 13.79 -3.16
C ALA A 352 -6.91 14.87 -3.96
N SER A 353 -7.42 16.10 -3.97
CA SER A 353 -6.79 17.22 -4.67
C SER A 353 -5.49 17.69 -4.00
N ARG A 354 -5.26 17.24 -2.77
CA ARG A 354 -4.09 17.53 -1.91
C ARG A 354 -3.12 16.36 -1.77
N LEU A 355 -3.27 15.30 -2.58
CA LEU A 355 -2.45 14.09 -2.46
C LEU A 355 -0.94 14.38 -2.44
N ARG A 356 -0.48 15.31 -3.28
CA ARG A 356 0.95 15.65 -3.37
C ARG A 356 1.43 16.36 -2.09
N GLU A 357 0.64 17.30 -1.59
CA GLU A 357 0.92 18.03 -0.35
C GLU A 357 0.90 17.08 0.86
N ASP A 358 -0.04 16.14 0.90
CA ASP A 358 -0.14 15.14 1.96
C ASP A 358 1.06 14.17 1.94
N ILE A 359 1.51 13.72 0.76
CA ILE A 359 2.74 12.94 0.63
C ILE A 359 3.94 13.76 1.10
N GLN A 360 4.07 15.01 0.67
CA GLN A 360 5.16 15.88 1.12
C GLN A 360 5.16 16.07 2.64
N ALA A 361 3.99 16.17 3.27
CA ALA A 361 3.88 16.26 4.72
C ALA A 361 4.39 14.97 5.40
N VAL A 362 4.06 13.79 4.86
CA VAL A 362 4.60 12.50 5.35
C VAL A 362 6.12 12.45 5.18
N GLU A 363 6.65 12.92 4.05
CA GLU A 363 8.09 12.98 3.80
C GLU A 363 8.80 13.95 4.77
N ASP A 364 8.21 15.11 5.04
CA ASP A 364 8.73 16.10 5.98
C ASP A 364 8.78 15.55 7.42
N ILE A 365 7.76 14.78 7.82
CA ILE A 365 7.73 14.03 9.08
C ILE A 365 8.87 13.00 9.10
N CYS A 366 8.99 12.15 8.08
CA CYS A 366 9.99 11.07 8.04
C CYS A 366 11.43 11.63 8.00
N ASN A 367 11.64 12.75 7.31
CA ASN A 367 12.92 13.44 7.26
C ASN A 367 13.24 14.25 8.54
N ALA A 368 12.34 14.27 9.54
CA ALA A 368 12.47 15.06 10.76
C ALA A 368 12.72 16.57 10.49
N LYS A 369 12.08 17.10 9.45
CA LYS A 369 12.23 18.50 9.04
C LYS A 369 11.70 19.43 10.15
N PRO A 370 12.40 20.52 10.50
CA PRO A 370 11.89 21.50 11.46
C PRO A 370 10.52 22.03 11.03
N GLY A 371 9.56 22.04 11.96
CA GLY A 371 8.19 22.50 11.68
C GLY A 371 7.28 21.48 10.98
N ASN A 372 7.67 20.20 10.88
CA ASN A 372 6.76 19.16 10.42
C ASN A 372 5.52 19.02 11.33
N LEU A 373 4.43 18.47 10.77
CA LEU A 373 3.11 18.45 11.41
C LEU A 373 3.06 17.74 12.77
N THR A 374 3.98 16.82 13.05
CA THR A 374 4.00 16.03 14.29
C THR A 374 5.13 16.44 15.24
N ASN A 375 5.89 17.48 14.89
CA ASN A 375 7.14 17.84 15.57
C ASN A 375 8.12 16.66 15.71
N ASN A 376 8.02 15.65 14.84
CA ASN A 376 8.89 14.49 14.89
C ASN A 376 10.35 14.92 14.69
N ARG A 377 11.23 14.48 15.61
CA ARG A 377 12.67 14.74 15.56
C ARG A 377 13.48 13.51 15.16
N LEU A 378 12.83 12.35 15.03
CA LEU A 378 13.47 11.09 14.68
C LEU A 378 13.48 10.93 13.15
N ARG A 379 14.67 10.86 12.56
CA ARG A 379 14.79 10.58 11.13
C ARG A 379 14.43 9.11 10.86
N LEU A 380 13.46 8.91 9.98
CA LEU A 380 12.98 7.62 9.50
C LEU A 380 13.47 7.42 8.06
N ASN A 381 14.04 6.26 7.77
CA ASN A 381 14.33 5.85 6.41
C ASN A 381 13.06 5.24 5.81
N TYR A 382 12.60 5.80 4.69
CA TYR A 382 11.34 5.46 4.07
C TYR A 382 11.46 5.28 2.56
N ARG A 383 10.42 4.70 1.99
CA ARG A 383 10.21 4.59 0.54
C ARG A 383 8.75 4.78 0.20
N VAL A 384 8.50 5.53 -0.88
CA VAL A 384 7.17 5.72 -1.46
C VAL A 384 7.08 4.90 -2.75
N PHE A 385 6.05 4.07 -2.85
CA PHE A 385 5.69 3.34 -4.07
C PHE A 385 4.43 3.94 -4.67
N THR A 386 4.47 4.28 -5.95
CA THR A 386 3.34 4.87 -6.67
C THR A 386 3.18 4.21 -8.04
N SER A 387 1.94 3.91 -8.42
CA SER A 387 1.58 3.37 -9.73
C SER A 387 0.14 3.69 -10.05
N ASP A 388 -0.13 3.95 -11.32
CA ASP A 388 -1.47 4.07 -11.85
C ASP A 388 -1.85 2.74 -12.51
N LEU A 389 -2.89 2.09 -11.97
CA LEU A 389 -3.33 0.77 -12.38
C LEU A 389 -4.55 0.89 -13.28
N ILE A 390 -4.50 0.24 -14.44
CA ILE A 390 -5.67 0.09 -15.31
C ILE A 390 -6.51 -1.08 -14.80
N ILE A 391 -7.79 -0.85 -14.56
CA ILE A 391 -8.74 -1.93 -14.28
C ILE A 391 -9.32 -2.44 -15.59
N GLN A 392 -8.95 -3.66 -15.97
CA GLN A 392 -9.27 -4.22 -17.28
C GLN A 392 -10.77 -4.42 -17.52
N ALA A 393 -11.53 -4.70 -16.46
CA ALA A 393 -12.97 -4.92 -16.57
C ALA A 393 -13.80 -3.61 -16.53
N ALA A 394 -13.16 -2.44 -16.43
CA ALA A 394 -13.87 -1.17 -16.39
C ALA A 394 -14.51 -0.86 -17.74
N LYS A 395 -15.84 -0.71 -17.74
CA LYS A 395 -16.63 -0.40 -18.94
C LYS A 395 -17.31 0.95 -18.77
N TRP A 396 -16.60 2.01 -19.13
CA TRP A 396 -17.14 3.36 -19.20
C TRP A 396 -17.66 3.59 -20.61
N SER A 397 -18.98 3.46 -20.77
CA SER A 397 -19.65 3.86 -22.00
C SER A 397 -20.08 5.32 -21.85
N ASN A 398 -19.54 6.20 -22.69
CA ASN A 398 -20.26 7.43 -23.04
C ASN A 398 -21.55 6.97 -23.72
N LYS A 399 -22.70 7.40 -23.19
CA LYS A 399 -24.00 7.05 -23.81
C LYS A 399 -24.05 7.46 -25.26
#